data_AF-A0A3D3ZHI3-F1
#
_entry.id   AF-A0A3D3ZHI3-F1
#
_cell.length_a   1.000
_cell.length_b   1.000
_cell.length_c   1.000
_cell.angle_alpha   90.00
_cell.angle_beta   90.00
_cell.angle_gamma   90.00
#
_symmetry.space_group_name_H-M   'P 1'
#
loop_
_entity.id
_entity.type
_entity.pdbx_description
1 polymer ?
#
loop_
_entity_poly.entity_id
_entity_poly.type
_entity_poly.pdbx_seq_one_letter_code
_entity_poly.pdbx_strand_id
1 'polypeptide(L)'
;DEYTRGRPHPMIDPSLRLKRLQEEASNPRVGVILLDIVLGYCSHPDPASVYGPAILAARKQAKHEGRSLTFIISLCGTEGDPQRLSVQATKLREAGAEIFTSNADAALRCIEILR
;
A
#
# COMPACT_ATOMS: atom_id res chain seq x y z
N ASP A 1 12.94 16.78 0.93
CA ASP A 1 12.48 16.81 -0.48
C ASP A 1 13.53 16.37 -1.48
N GLU A 2 13.94 15.10 -1.43
CA GLU A 2 14.72 14.48 -2.53
C GLU A 2 13.76 13.88 -3.57
N TYR A 3 12.69 13.24 -3.12
CA TYR A 3 11.71 12.54 -3.95
C TYR A 3 10.57 13.41 -4.50
N THR A 4 10.47 14.68 -4.09
CA THR A 4 9.34 15.59 -4.37
C THR A 4 9.72 16.84 -5.16
N ARG A 5 10.99 16.98 -5.56
CA ARG A 5 11.44 18.15 -6.34
C ARG A 5 10.73 18.22 -7.68
N GLY A 6 9.94 19.28 -7.88
CA GLY A 6 9.20 19.55 -9.11
C GLY A 6 8.01 18.63 -9.37
N ARG A 7 7.49 17.94 -8.35
CA ARG A 7 6.37 16.99 -8.48
C ARG A 7 5.36 17.17 -7.35
N PRO A 8 4.08 16.80 -7.54
CA PRO A 8 3.10 16.78 -6.46
C PRO A 8 3.54 15.86 -5.33
N HIS A 9 3.10 16.16 -4.10
CA HIS A 9 3.40 15.32 -2.94
C HIS A 9 2.87 13.89 -3.15
N PRO A 10 3.59 12.83 -2.71
CA PRO A 10 3.19 11.43 -2.96
C PRO A 10 1.87 10.98 -2.34
N MET A 11 1.29 11.79 -1.44
CA MET A 11 -0.07 11.58 -0.92
C MET A 11 -1.15 12.04 -1.91
N ILE A 12 -0.85 13.04 -2.75
CA ILE A 12 -1.74 13.59 -3.78
C ILE A 12 -1.59 12.77 -5.06
N ASP A 13 -0.35 12.58 -5.51
CA ASP A 13 0.00 11.81 -6.70
C ASP A 13 0.87 10.59 -6.31
N PRO A 14 0.30 9.38 -6.28
CA PRO A 14 1.01 8.19 -5.86
C PRO A 14 1.91 7.58 -6.95
N SER A 15 2.06 8.19 -8.13
CA SER A 15 2.76 7.61 -9.28
C SER A 15 4.17 7.11 -8.95
N LEU A 16 4.95 7.89 -8.19
CA LEU A 16 6.30 7.46 -7.78
C LEU A 16 6.28 6.32 -6.77
N ARG A 17 5.31 6.31 -5.86
CA ARG A 17 5.14 5.22 -4.89
C ARG A 17 4.73 3.94 -5.60
N LEU A 18 3.85 4.01 -6.59
CA LEU A 18 3.44 2.87 -7.41
C LEU A 18 4.60 2.31 -8.24
N LYS A 19 5.43 3.18 -8.82
CA LYS A 19 6.66 2.75 -9.50
C LYS A 19 7.59 2.02 -8.54
N ARG A 20 7.86 2.60 -7.37
CA ARG A 20 8.73 1.97 -6.36
C ARG A 20 8.15 0.65 -5.83
N LEU A 21 6.84 0.58 -5.64
CA LEU A 21 6.14 -0.65 -5.25
C LEU A 21 6.40 -1.77 -6.27
N GLN A 22 6.32 -1.47 -7.56
CA GLN A 22 6.61 -2.44 -8.63
C GLN A 22 8.09 -2.88 -8.61
N GLU A 23 9.02 -1.92 -8.48
CA GLU A 23 10.45 -2.21 -8.39
C GLU A 23 10.77 -3.16 -7.23
N GLU A 24 10.21 -2.91 -6.04
CA GLU A 24 10.41 -3.78 -4.87
C GLU A 24 9.68 -5.12 -4.99
N ALA A 25 8.50 -5.16 -5.60
CA ALA A 25 7.75 -6.41 -5.82
C ALA A 25 8.48 -7.39 -6.75
N SER A 26 9.27 -6.86 -7.69
CA SER A 26 10.13 -7.65 -8.58
C SER A 26 11.44 -8.10 -7.92
N ASN A 27 11.80 -7.58 -6.74
CA ASN A 27 13.01 -8.00 -6.05
C ASN A 27 12.77 -9.33 -5.29
N PRO A 28 13.48 -10.42 -5.63
CA PRO A 28 13.26 -11.73 -5.01
C PRO A 28 13.64 -11.78 -3.53
N ARG A 29 14.36 -10.78 -3.00
CA ARG A 29 14.70 -10.67 -1.58
C ARG A 29 13.60 -10.02 -0.73
N VAL A 30 12.54 -9.49 -1.36
CA VAL A 30 11.45 -8.81 -0.67
C VAL A 30 10.32 -9.79 -0.41
N GLY A 31 10.05 -10.08 0.87
CA GLY A 31 8.91 -10.90 1.31
C GLY A 31 7.70 -10.08 1.75
N VAL A 32 7.89 -8.82 2.14
CA VAL A 32 6.85 -7.92 2.65
C VAL A 32 7.03 -6.52 2.07
N ILE A 33 5.93 -5.91 1.62
CA ILE A 33 5.85 -4.48 1.32
C ILE A 33 4.87 -3.83 2.30
N LEU A 34 5.39 -2.93 3.13
CA LEU A 34 4.62 -2.12 4.07
C LEU A 34 4.31 -0.75 3.44
N LEU A 35 3.03 -0.36 3.44
CA LEU A 35 2.57 0.94 2.95
C LEU A 35 1.86 1.71 4.06
N ASP A 36 2.06 3.02 4.11
CA ASP A 36 1.22 3.96 4.83
C ASP A 36 0.30 4.70 3.84
N ILE A 37 -1.01 4.57 4.03
CA ILE A 37 -2.00 5.29 3.23
C ILE A 37 -2.77 6.22 4.16
N VAL A 38 -2.63 7.52 3.92
CA VAL A 38 -3.28 8.57 4.69
C VAL A 38 -4.46 9.13 3.89
N LEU A 39 -5.65 9.08 4.48
CA LEU A 39 -6.88 9.64 3.93
C LEU A 39 -7.09 11.09 4.40
N GLY A 40 -8.17 11.70 3.94
CA GLY A 40 -8.54 13.06 4.29
C GLY A 40 -8.30 14.06 3.15
N TYR A 41 -8.43 15.33 3.50
CA TYR A 41 -8.21 16.43 2.55
C TYR A 41 -6.75 16.47 2.09
N CYS A 42 -6.54 16.86 0.83
CA CYS A 42 -5.22 16.90 0.19
C CYS A 42 -4.54 15.52 0.03
N SER A 43 -5.29 14.43 0.16
CA SER A 43 -4.89 13.09 -0.30
C SER A 43 -5.55 12.74 -1.62
N HIS A 44 -5.03 11.72 -2.30
CA HIS A 44 -5.65 11.14 -3.49
C HIS A 44 -7.14 10.81 -3.21
N PRO A 45 -8.07 11.08 -4.15
CA PRO A 45 -9.52 10.95 -3.90
C PRO A 45 -9.99 9.49 -3.77
N ASP A 46 -9.24 8.52 -4.33
CA ASP A 46 -9.51 7.09 -4.16
C ASP A 46 -8.20 6.28 -4.20
N PRO A 47 -7.39 6.23 -3.12
CA PRO A 47 -6.10 5.56 -3.13
C PRO A 47 -6.23 4.05 -3.41
N ALA A 48 -7.31 3.40 -2.98
CA ALA A 48 -7.53 1.99 -3.27
C ALA A 48 -7.70 1.70 -4.77
N SER A 49 -8.25 2.64 -5.55
CA SER A 49 -8.39 2.47 -7.00
C SER A 49 -7.04 2.35 -7.74
N VAL A 50 -5.97 2.92 -7.19
CA VAL A 50 -4.64 2.92 -7.80
C VAL A 50 -3.71 1.88 -7.18
N TYR A 51 -3.75 1.71 -5.85
CA TYR A 51 -2.93 0.70 -5.17
C TYR A 51 -3.50 -0.71 -5.31
N GLY A 52 -4.81 -0.89 -5.33
CA GLY A 52 -5.46 -2.21 -5.41
C GLY A 52 -5.01 -3.02 -6.63
N PRO A 53 -5.11 -2.48 -7.87
CA PRO A 53 -4.63 -3.17 -9.07
C PRO A 53 -3.13 -3.48 -9.02
N ALA A 54 -2.31 -2.56 -8.50
CA ALA A 54 -0.86 -2.75 -8.38
C ALA A 54 -0.51 -3.88 -7.41
N ILE A 55 -1.16 -3.93 -6.24
CA ILE A 55 -1.02 -4.99 -5.24
C ILE A 55 -1.42 -6.35 -5.84
N LEU A 56 -2.59 -6.42 -6.48
CA LEU A 56 -3.08 -7.65 -7.08
C LEU A 56 -2.11 -8.19 -8.16
N ALA A 57 -1.62 -7.31 -9.03
CA ALA A 57 -0.66 -7.68 -10.08
C ALA A 57 0.66 -8.17 -9.50
N ALA A 58 1.24 -7.43 -8.54
CA ALA A 58 2.48 -7.78 -7.87
C ALA A 58 2.40 -9.15 -7.17
N ARG A 59 1.31 -9.41 -6.44
CA ARG A 59 1.07 -10.70 -5.76
C ARG A 59 0.94 -11.86 -6.75
N LYS A 60 0.20 -11.65 -7.85
CA LYS A 60 0.07 -12.67 -8.92
C LYS A 60 1.43 -13.00 -9.54
N GLN A 61 2.24 -11.97 -9.83
CA GLN A 61 3.57 -12.16 -10.40
C GLN A 61 4.49 -12.91 -9.43
N ALA A 62 4.57 -12.50 -8.16
CA ALA A 62 5.37 -13.19 -7.16
C ALA A 62 4.96 -14.66 -7.01
N LYS A 63 3.65 -14.94 -6.98
CA LYS A 63 3.12 -16.31 -6.93
C LYS A 63 3.51 -17.13 -8.16
N HIS A 64 3.46 -16.55 -9.36
CA HIS A 64 3.88 -17.22 -10.59
C HIS A 64 5.37 -17.59 -10.56
N GLU A 65 6.20 -16.78 -9.89
CA GLU A 65 7.62 -17.03 -9.68
C GLU A 65 7.91 -17.95 -8.47
N GLY A 66 6.89 -18.54 -7.85
CA GLY A 66 7.04 -19.40 -6.67
C GLY A 66 7.42 -18.66 -5.39
N ARG A 67 7.27 -17.33 -5.37
CA ARG A 67 7.56 -16.47 -4.21
C ARG A 67 6.28 -16.12 -3.46
N SER A 68 6.41 -15.89 -2.16
CA SER A 68 5.37 -15.23 -1.36
C SER A 68 5.72 -13.75 -1.23
N LEU A 69 4.76 -12.87 -1.51
CA LEU A 69 4.87 -11.43 -1.32
C LEU A 69 3.62 -10.93 -0.60
N THR A 70 3.81 -10.47 0.64
CA THR A 70 2.72 -9.96 1.47
C THR A 70 2.68 -8.44 1.44
N PHE A 71 1.48 -7.88 1.30
CA PHE A 71 1.25 -6.45 1.41
C PHE A 71 0.57 -6.15 2.74
N ILE A 72 1.16 -5.24 3.51
CA ILE A 72 0.60 -4.74 4.77
C ILE A 72 0.39 -3.24 4.62
N ILE A 73 -0.76 -2.74 5.04
CA ILE A 73 -1.09 -1.34 4.95
C ILE A 73 -1.49 -0.81 6.32
N SER A 74 -0.78 0.21 6.77
CA SER A 74 -1.27 1.12 7.80
C SER A 74 -2.17 2.15 7.13
N LEU A 75 -3.48 2.03 7.33
CA LEU A 75 -4.48 2.91 6.76
C LEU A 75 -4.93 3.92 7.82
N CYS A 76 -4.47 5.17 7.67
CA CYS A 76 -4.76 6.27 8.58
C CYS A 76 -5.86 7.15 8.00
N GLY A 77 -6.94 7.33 8.74
CA GLY A 77 -8.10 8.10 8.32
C GLY A 77 -9.33 7.75 9.13
N THR A 78 -10.47 8.28 8.72
CA THR A 78 -11.75 8.16 9.41
C THR A 78 -12.88 7.84 8.44
N GLU A 79 -14.03 7.43 8.97
CA GLU A 79 -15.25 7.26 8.16
C GLU A 79 -15.78 8.60 7.61
N GLY A 80 -15.41 9.73 8.23
CA GLY A 80 -15.82 11.06 7.79
C GLY A 80 -14.94 11.67 6.69
N ASP A 81 -13.82 11.04 6.36
CA ASP A 81 -12.96 11.53 5.28
C ASP A 81 -13.61 11.33 3.91
N PRO A 82 -13.29 12.18 2.90
CA PRO A 82 -13.87 12.07 1.56
C PRO A 82 -13.75 10.69 0.92
N GLN A 83 -12.66 9.96 1.22
CA GLN A 83 -12.37 8.63 0.69
C GLN A 83 -13.14 7.51 1.41
N ARG A 84 -13.61 7.77 2.63
CA ARG A 84 -14.20 6.83 3.61
C ARG A 84 -13.31 5.64 3.97
N LEU A 85 -12.86 5.57 5.22
CA LEU A 85 -11.96 4.52 5.71
C LEU A 85 -12.43 3.09 5.36
N SER A 86 -13.67 2.73 5.70
CA SER A 86 -14.22 1.39 5.45
C SER A 86 -14.20 0.98 3.98
N VAL A 87 -14.52 1.91 3.07
CA VAL A 87 -14.55 1.65 1.61
C VAL A 87 -13.14 1.38 1.10
N GLN A 88 -12.17 2.21 1.49
CA GLN A 88 -10.77 2.04 1.09
C GLN A 88 -10.20 0.74 1.65
N ALA A 89 -10.47 0.44 2.91
CA ALA A 89 -10.01 -0.78 3.57
C ALA A 89 -10.55 -2.05 2.88
N THR A 90 -11.83 -2.09 2.53
CA THR A 90 -12.45 -3.24 1.84
C THR A 90 -11.81 -3.48 0.48
N LYS A 91 -11.70 -2.46 -0.37
CA LYS A 91 -11.08 -2.59 -1.70
C LYS A 91 -9.62 -3.07 -1.63
N LEU A 92 -8.85 -2.58 -0.66
CA LEU A 92 -7.46 -3.00 -0.47
C LEU A 92 -7.35 -4.44 0.06
N ARG A 93 -8.27 -4.87 0.95
CA ARG A 93 -8.36 -6.27 1.39
C ARG A 93 -8.73 -7.20 0.24
N GLU A 94 -9.63 -6.80 -0.65
CA GLU A 94 -10.00 -7.56 -1.85
C GLU A 94 -8.81 -7.73 -2.81
N ALA A 95 -7.92 -6.74 -2.91
CA ALA A 95 -6.64 -6.89 -3.62
C ALA A 95 -5.65 -7.84 -2.90
N GLY A 96 -5.95 -8.17 -1.64
CA GLY A 96 -5.21 -9.10 -0.79
C GLY A 96 -4.10 -8.47 0.03
N ALA A 97 -4.27 -7.21 0.42
CA ALA A 97 -3.46 -6.59 1.46
C ALA A 97 -4.07 -6.82 2.85
N GLU A 98 -3.22 -6.96 3.86
CA GLU A 98 -3.62 -6.92 5.27
C GLU A 98 -3.70 -5.45 5.73
N ILE A 99 -4.81 -5.04 6.35
CA ILE A 99 -5.08 -3.64 6.70
C ILE A 99 -5.12 -3.47 8.22
N PHE A 100 -4.33 -2.50 8.69
CA PHE A 100 -4.23 -2.10 10.09
C PHE A 100 -4.51 -0.61 10.22
N THR A 101 -5.18 -0.19 11.28
CA THR A 101 -5.39 1.24 11.62
C THR A 101 -4.31 1.77 12.58
N SER A 102 -3.40 0.90 13.03
CA SER A 102 -2.22 1.21 13.83
C SER A 102 -0.97 0.95 13.03
N ASN A 103 -0.07 1.92 12.96
CA ASN A 103 1.23 1.73 12.30
C ASN A 103 2.13 0.76 13.09
N ALA A 104 1.98 0.71 14.41
CA ALA A 104 2.72 -0.20 15.28
C ALA A 104 2.32 -1.65 15.02
N ASP A 105 1.01 -1.92 14.92
CA ASP A 105 0.50 -3.27 14.64
C ASP A 105 0.91 -3.71 13.23
N ALA A 106 0.86 -2.80 12.26
CA ALA A 106 1.32 -3.07 10.89
C ALA A 106 2.81 -3.46 10.86
N ALA A 107 3.66 -2.73 11.61
CA ALA A 107 5.09 -3.02 11.70
C ALA A 107 5.37 -4.34 12.44
N LEU A 108 4.67 -4.61 13.54
CA LEU A 108 4.77 -5.87 14.26
C LEU A 108 4.37 -7.05 13.37
N ARG A 109 3.31 -6.89 12.57
CA ARG A 109 2.88 -7.91 11.61
C ARG A 109 3.94 -8.22 10.56
N CYS A 110 4.69 -7.22 10.09
CA CYS A 110 5.82 -7.44 9.18
C CYS A 110 6.86 -8.39 9.79
N ILE A 111 7.17 -8.20 11.08
CA ILE A 111 8.15 -9.02 11.80
C ILE A 111 7.66 -10.47 11.92
N GLU A 112 6.36 -10.67 12.19
CA GLU A 112 5.79 -12.02 12.26
C GLU A 112 5.88 -12.80 10.95
N ILE A 113 5.75 -12.13 9.81
CA ILE A 113 5.80 -12.77 8.47
C ILE A 113 7.23 -13.11 8.05
N LEU A 114 8.22 -12.34 8.49
CA LEU A 114 9.62 -12.53 8.11
C LEU A 114 10.38 -13.50 9.03
N ARG A 115 9.73 -14.00 10.09
CA ARG A 115 10.26 -15.05 10.98
C ARG A 115 9.99 -16.42 10.41
#